data_AF-H3ZKY0-F1
#
_entry.id   AF-H3ZKY0-F1
#
_cell.length_a   1.000
_cell.length_b   1.000
_cell.length_c   1.000
_cell.angle_alpha   90.00
_cell.angle_beta   90.00
_cell.angle_gamma   90.00
#
_symmetry.space_group_name_H-M   'P 1'
#
loop_
_entity.id
_entity.type
_entity.pdbx_description
1 polymer ?
#
loop_
_entity_poly.entity_id
_entity_poly.type
_entity_poly.pdbx_seq_one_letter_code
_entity_poly.pdbx_strand_id
1 'polypeptide(L)'
;MPAYMIEARVIIETIRQMVKSGLFPSCYREFRKFLEDFSWAFFGDYLLLKAYRRYGLPSPSYALLVSKEWYEWRDNKKLMLNLVNARKIVNELYNRLKEKYPNLPGKDKFWSIVISEVTFPSFVFLFGKEICGESLPREVPRYLLHAQITPYATKDFEHIGEVLNLPNPDTFGKDVIEAIGRMRNGANKNSAFIIPPYPANDLVMILVEKWSGVKGLKAKYDEYSTFVHSYPESWLVFPFSSVIEVKVFKKEIMEIENIIKELWRAYLNILKAKSKHSSKKKA
;
A
#
# COMPACT_ATOMS: atom_id res chain seq x y z
N MET A 1 1.21 -11.69 4.64
CA MET A 1 1.07 -11.40 6.09
C MET A 1 1.37 -12.59 7.04
N PRO A 2 0.77 -13.79 6.97
CA PRO A 2 0.90 -14.78 8.05
C PRO A 2 2.33 -15.31 8.30
N ALA A 3 3.13 -15.52 7.24
CA ALA A 3 4.54 -15.86 7.38
C ALA A 3 5.34 -14.73 8.06
N TYR A 4 5.06 -13.48 7.67
CA TYR A 4 5.69 -12.29 8.25
C TYR A 4 5.40 -12.12 9.76
N MET A 5 4.31 -12.69 10.29
CA MET A 5 4.07 -12.71 11.75
C MET A 5 5.03 -13.64 12.51
N ILE A 6 5.55 -14.70 11.86
CA ILE A 6 6.57 -15.58 12.44
C ILE A 6 7.90 -14.83 12.48
N GLU A 7 8.26 -14.18 11.37
CA GLU A 7 9.44 -13.32 11.24
C GLU A 7 9.40 -12.15 12.23
N ALA A 8 8.25 -11.47 12.38
CA ALA A 8 8.03 -10.40 13.35
C ALA A 8 8.39 -10.80 14.79
N ARG A 9 8.05 -12.03 15.20
CA ARG A 9 8.40 -12.53 16.55
C ARG A 9 9.92 -12.68 16.70
N VAL A 10 10.61 -13.16 15.67
CA VAL A 10 12.08 -13.31 15.67
C VAL A 10 12.76 -11.95 15.69
N ILE A 11 12.26 -10.98 14.91
CA ILE A 11 12.78 -9.62 14.83
C ILE A 11 12.61 -8.90 16.18
N ILE A 12 11.42 -8.93 16.78
CA ILE A 12 11.18 -8.31 18.10
C ILE A 12 12.06 -8.94 19.19
N GLU A 13 12.26 -10.26 19.19
CA GLU A 13 13.16 -10.90 20.15
C GLU A 13 14.63 -10.53 19.89
N THR A 14 15.06 -10.46 18.64
CA THR A 14 16.40 -9.96 18.26
C THR A 14 16.63 -8.54 18.79
N ILE A 15 15.66 -7.64 18.63
CA ILE A 15 15.76 -6.26 19.12
C ILE A 15 15.80 -6.22 20.66
N ARG A 16 15.06 -7.10 21.36
CA ARG A 16 15.18 -7.23 22.83
C ARG A 16 16.58 -7.63 23.28
N GLN A 17 17.26 -8.51 22.54
CA GLN A 17 18.66 -8.87 22.86
C GLN A 17 19.61 -7.71 22.54
N MET A 18 19.43 -7.01 21.42
CA MET A 18 20.17 -5.78 21.10
C MET A 18 20.04 -4.71 22.19
N VAL A 19 18.83 -4.49 22.73
CA VAL A 19 18.57 -3.57 23.86
C VAL A 19 19.32 -3.99 25.13
N LYS A 20 19.37 -5.28 25.46
CA LYS A 20 20.17 -5.79 26.61
C LYS A 20 21.67 -5.54 26.41
N SER A 21 22.14 -5.59 25.17
CA SER A 21 23.53 -5.32 24.79
C SER A 21 23.83 -3.83 24.54
N GLY A 22 22.88 -2.92 24.79
CA GLY A 22 23.08 -1.47 24.60
C GLY A 22 23.16 -1.00 23.14
N LEU A 23 22.78 -1.83 22.16
CA LEU A 23 22.90 -1.55 20.72
C LEU A 23 21.76 -0.67 20.18
N PHE A 24 21.46 0.44 20.86
CA PHE A 24 20.28 1.27 20.60
C PHE A 24 20.15 1.84 19.19
N PRO A 25 21.20 2.36 18.52
CA PRO A 25 21.08 2.83 17.14
C PRO A 25 20.69 1.70 16.16
N SER A 26 21.17 0.48 16.40
CA SER A 26 20.77 -0.70 15.63
C SER A 26 19.31 -1.06 15.90
N CYS A 27 18.84 -0.95 17.15
CA CYS A 27 17.44 -1.19 17.51
C CYS A 27 16.48 -0.25 16.75
N TYR A 28 16.79 1.05 16.67
CA TYR A 28 15.95 2.00 15.90
C TYR A 28 15.94 1.71 14.39
N ARG A 29 17.09 1.32 13.82
CA ARG A 29 17.19 0.93 12.40
C ARG A 29 16.37 -0.32 12.09
N GLU A 30 16.49 -1.36 12.92
CA GLU A 30 15.70 -2.59 12.78
C GLU A 30 14.21 -2.35 13.02
N PHE A 31 13.83 -1.50 13.98
CA PHE A 31 12.42 -1.13 14.16
C PHE A 31 11.83 -0.41 12.96
N ARG A 32 12.53 0.59 12.41
CA ARG A 32 12.07 1.28 11.20
C ARG A 32 11.87 0.28 10.06
N LYS A 33 12.89 -0.53 9.76
CA LYS A 33 12.83 -1.52 8.68
C LYS A 33 11.70 -2.53 8.90
N PHE A 34 11.53 -3.01 10.13
CA PHE A 34 10.42 -3.88 10.50
C PHE A 34 9.06 -3.23 10.23
N LEU A 35 8.86 -1.96 10.60
CA LEU A 35 7.61 -1.24 10.30
C LEU A 35 7.40 -1.08 8.79
N GLU A 36 8.46 -0.80 8.02
CA GLU A 36 8.40 -0.73 6.55
C GLU A 36 7.91 -2.06 5.96
N ASP A 37 8.65 -3.14 6.20
CA ASP A 37 8.39 -4.49 5.69
C ASP A 37 7.01 -5.02 6.13
N PHE A 38 6.63 -4.83 7.40
CA PHE A 38 5.31 -5.20 7.93
C PHE A 38 4.18 -4.46 7.20
N SER A 39 4.36 -3.16 6.97
CA SER A 39 3.34 -2.33 6.33
C SER A 39 3.19 -2.66 4.85
N TRP A 40 4.28 -2.99 4.16
CA TRP A 40 4.24 -3.52 2.80
C TRP A 40 3.51 -4.87 2.73
N ALA A 41 3.80 -5.78 3.66
CA ALA A 41 3.12 -7.08 3.75
C ALA A 41 1.61 -6.95 4.02
N PHE A 42 1.20 -6.02 4.89
CA PHE A 42 -0.23 -5.72 5.11
C PHE A 42 -0.86 -5.08 3.88
N PHE A 43 -0.21 -4.06 3.29
CA PHE A 43 -0.72 -3.30 2.15
C PHE A 43 -0.97 -4.20 0.92
N GLY A 44 -0.01 -5.08 0.61
CA GLY A 44 -0.13 -6.04 -0.49
C GLY A 44 -1.27 -7.02 -0.26
N ASP A 45 -1.27 -7.73 0.88
CA ASP A 45 -2.33 -8.69 1.21
C ASP A 45 -3.71 -8.00 1.26
N TYR A 46 -3.83 -6.77 1.79
CA TYR A 46 -5.10 -6.05 1.91
C TYR A 46 -5.76 -5.81 0.53
N LEU A 47 -4.99 -5.28 -0.42
CA LEU A 47 -5.46 -5.06 -1.80
C LEU A 47 -5.85 -6.36 -2.50
N LEU A 48 -5.11 -7.45 -2.25
CA LEU A 48 -5.36 -8.77 -2.84
C LEU A 48 -6.55 -9.50 -2.19
N LEU A 49 -6.74 -9.39 -0.88
CA LEU A 49 -7.87 -9.97 -0.15
C LEU A 49 -9.18 -9.27 -0.50
N LYS A 50 -9.16 -7.95 -0.71
CA LYS A 50 -10.31 -7.22 -1.22
C LYS A 50 -10.68 -7.63 -2.64
N ALA A 51 -9.69 -7.74 -3.53
CA ALA A 51 -9.87 -8.30 -4.87
C ALA A 51 -10.52 -9.70 -4.79
N TYR A 52 -9.92 -10.61 -4.03
CA TYR A 52 -10.41 -11.97 -3.83
C TYR A 52 -11.86 -12.03 -3.33
N ARG A 53 -12.24 -11.15 -2.40
CA ARG A 53 -13.61 -11.07 -1.86
C ARG A 53 -14.61 -10.51 -2.87
N ARG A 54 -14.20 -9.62 -3.76
CA ARG A 54 -15.08 -8.95 -4.73
C ARG A 54 -15.38 -9.83 -5.94
N TYR A 55 -14.42 -10.67 -6.40
CA TYR A 55 -14.60 -11.46 -7.63
C TYR A 55 -13.84 -12.81 -7.67
N GLY A 56 -13.32 -13.32 -6.55
CA GLY A 56 -12.47 -14.51 -6.51
C GLY A 56 -11.02 -14.21 -6.91
N LEU A 57 -10.19 -15.24 -7.13
CA LEU A 57 -8.80 -15.06 -7.61
C LEU A 57 -8.82 -14.50 -9.04
N PRO A 58 -8.49 -13.21 -9.28
CA PRO A 58 -8.57 -12.61 -10.62
C PRO A 58 -7.47 -13.10 -11.56
N SER A 59 -6.31 -13.43 -10.98
CA SER A 59 -5.16 -14.01 -11.64
C SER A 59 -4.25 -14.62 -10.55
N PRO A 60 -3.63 -15.79 -10.77
CA PRO A 60 -2.66 -16.36 -9.84
C PRO A 60 -1.36 -15.56 -9.74
N SER A 61 -1.13 -14.59 -10.63
CA SER A 61 0.13 -13.84 -10.71
C SER A 61 0.15 -12.53 -9.92
N TYR A 62 -0.92 -12.14 -9.21
CA TYR A 62 -0.96 -10.88 -8.46
C TYR A 62 -0.19 -10.99 -7.15
N ALA A 63 1.12 -10.84 -7.24
CA ALA A 63 2.01 -10.75 -6.09
C ALA A 63 2.76 -9.41 -6.12
N LEU A 64 2.63 -8.64 -5.04
CA LEU A 64 3.47 -7.47 -4.79
C LEU A 64 4.76 -7.93 -4.08
N LEU A 65 5.58 -8.69 -4.79
CA LEU A 65 6.93 -9.01 -4.35
C LEU A 65 7.82 -7.79 -4.62
N VAL A 66 8.18 -7.09 -3.55
CA VAL A 66 9.15 -6.00 -3.63
C VAL A 66 10.52 -6.61 -3.93
N SER A 67 11.14 -6.19 -5.03
CA SER A 67 12.48 -6.62 -5.44
C SER A 67 13.42 -5.42 -5.54
N LYS A 68 14.73 -5.68 -5.43
CA LYS A 68 15.76 -4.65 -5.60
C LYS A 68 15.71 -4.04 -7.00
N GLU A 69 15.52 -4.86 -8.02
CA GLU A 69 15.45 -4.48 -9.42
C GLU A 69 14.23 -3.59 -9.69
N TRP A 70 13.09 -3.86 -9.04
CA TRP A 70 11.91 -3.00 -9.12
C TRP A 70 12.13 -1.65 -8.42
N TYR A 71 12.81 -1.63 -7.28
CA TYR A 71 13.24 -0.40 -6.60
C TYR A 71 14.17 0.44 -7.51
N GLU A 72 15.24 -0.17 -8.04
CA GLU A 72 16.25 0.51 -8.87
C GLU A 72 15.65 0.99 -10.20
N TRP A 73 14.81 0.17 -10.84
CA TRP A 73 14.07 0.59 -12.05
C TRP A 73 13.16 1.80 -11.77
N ARG A 74 12.43 1.80 -10.64
CA ARG A 74 11.61 2.95 -10.25
C ARG A 74 12.46 4.19 -10.06
N ASP A 75 13.60 4.07 -9.39
CA ASP A 75 14.41 5.21 -9.01
C ASP A 75 15.02 5.91 -10.22
N ASN A 76 15.60 5.12 -11.12
CA ASN A 76 16.10 5.56 -12.42
C ASN A 76 15.03 6.26 -13.28
N LYS A 77 13.76 5.87 -13.14
CA LYS A 77 12.63 6.49 -13.86
C LYS A 77 11.91 7.59 -13.07
N LYS A 78 12.29 7.84 -11.81
CA LYS A 78 11.63 8.77 -10.85
C LYS A 78 10.13 8.50 -10.64
N LEU A 79 9.71 7.24 -10.72
CA LEU A 79 8.29 6.82 -10.70
C LEU A 79 7.74 6.49 -9.29
N MET A 80 8.21 7.20 -8.26
CA MET A 80 7.73 6.95 -6.89
C MET A 80 6.33 7.52 -6.66
N LEU A 81 5.40 6.68 -6.21
CA LEU A 81 4.06 7.13 -5.82
C LEU A 81 4.07 7.60 -4.36
N ASN A 82 4.23 8.90 -4.14
CA ASN A 82 4.04 9.52 -2.82
C ASN A 82 2.60 10.04 -2.66
N LEU A 83 2.24 10.49 -1.45
CA LEU A 83 0.89 10.98 -1.13
C LEU A 83 0.48 12.18 -1.99
N VAL A 84 1.41 13.11 -2.28
CA VAL A 84 1.13 14.31 -3.09
C VAL A 84 0.76 13.91 -4.52
N ASN A 85 1.55 13.02 -5.13
CA ASN A 85 1.32 12.51 -6.49
C ASN A 85 0.02 11.70 -6.57
N ALA A 86 -0.22 10.79 -5.62
CA ALA A 86 -1.45 10.01 -5.56
C ALA A 86 -2.70 10.91 -5.42
N ARG A 87 -2.65 11.90 -4.53
CA ARG A 87 -3.73 12.87 -4.32
C ARG A 87 -3.94 13.78 -5.54
N LYS A 88 -2.87 14.18 -6.24
CA LYS A 88 -2.96 14.93 -7.51
C LYS A 88 -3.71 14.13 -8.57
N ILE A 89 -3.34 12.87 -8.78
CA ILE A 89 -3.98 11.97 -9.77
C ILE A 89 -5.48 11.81 -9.49
N VAL A 90 -5.87 11.54 -8.24
CA VAL A 90 -7.29 11.37 -7.89
C VAL A 90 -8.07 12.69 -7.95
N ASN A 91 -7.44 13.83 -7.62
CA ASN A 91 -8.06 15.14 -7.77
C ASN A 91 -8.26 15.54 -9.24
N GLU A 92 -7.36 15.14 -10.14
CA GLU A 92 -7.54 15.33 -11.58
C GLU A 92 -8.67 14.45 -12.12
N LEU A 93 -8.71 13.17 -11.73
CA LEU A 93 -9.80 12.26 -12.05
C LEU A 93 -11.15 12.82 -11.57
N TYR A 94 -11.22 13.31 -10.34
CA TYR A 94 -12.41 13.98 -9.80
C TYR A 94 -12.85 15.16 -10.68
N ASN A 95 -11.92 16.05 -11.07
CA ASN A 95 -12.27 17.21 -11.90
C ASN A 95 -12.89 16.76 -13.23
N ARG A 96 -12.33 15.74 -13.89
CA ARG A 96 -12.81 15.20 -15.17
C ARG A 96 -14.18 14.51 -15.04
N LEU A 97 -14.47 13.87 -13.91
CA LEU A 97 -15.75 13.19 -13.69
C LEU A 97 -16.86 14.15 -13.21
N LYS A 98 -16.52 15.27 -12.54
CA LYS A 98 -17.49 16.20 -11.96
C LYS A 98 -18.47 16.78 -12.99
N GLU A 99 -18.02 17.01 -14.22
CA GLU A 99 -18.88 17.51 -15.31
C GLU A 99 -20.01 16.52 -15.67
N LYS A 100 -19.71 15.22 -15.67
CA LYS A 100 -20.68 14.15 -15.97
C LYS A 100 -21.46 13.70 -14.73
N TYR A 101 -20.90 13.86 -13.54
CA TYR A 101 -21.46 13.45 -12.27
C TYR A 101 -21.48 14.64 -11.28
N PRO A 102 -22.44 15.58 -11.43
CA PRO A 102 -22.51 16.80 -10.61
C PRO A 102 -22.73 16.51 -9.12
N ASN A 103 -23.34 15.36 -8.79
CA ASN A 103 -23.61 14.91 -7.43
C ASN A 103 -22.40 14.23 -6.74
N LEU A 104 -21.20 14.25 -7.34
CA LEU A 104 -20.00 13.71 -6.69
C LEU A 104 -19.71 14.47 -5.38
N PRO A 105 -19.34 13.76 -4.29
CA PRO A 105 -18.97 14.39 -3.04
C PRO A 105 -17.65 15.15 -3.19
N GLY A 106 -17.44 16.19 -2.38
CA GLY A 106 -16.23 17.00 -2.42
C GLY A 106 -14.92 16.19 -2.38
N LYS A 107 -13.85 16.75 -2.98
CA LYS A 107 -12.57 16.10 -3.28
C LYS A 107 -12.03 15.21 -2.15
N ASP A 108 -12.05 15.68 -0.90
CA ASP A 108 -11.54 14.90 0.24
C ASP A 108 -12.36 13.63 0.53
N LYS A 109 -13.69 13.70 0.41
CA LYS A 109 -14.59 12.55 0.56
C LYS A 109 -14.49 11.60 -0.64
N PHE A 110 -14.37 12.13 -1.86
CA PHE A 110 -14.11 11.33 -3.06
C PHE A 110 -12.77 10.57 -2.95
N TRP A 111 -11.68 11.27 -2.65
CA TRP A 111 -10.38 10.68 -2.30
C TRP A 111 -10.52 9.62 -1.23
N SER A 112 -11.27 9.91 -0.17
CA SER A 112 -11.43 8.98 0.94
C SER A 112 -12.10 7.67 0.52
N ILE A 113 -13.20 7.76 -0.25
CA ILE A 113 -13.95 6.59 -0.74
C ILE A 113 -13.12 5.81 -1.76
N VAL A 114 -12.57 6.46 -2.79
CA VAL A 114 -11.74 5.79 -3.80
C VAL A 114 -10.61 5.00 -3.14
N ILE A 115 -9.84 5.65 -2.27
CA ILE A 115 -8.68 5.02 -1.61
C ILE A 115 -9.08 3.94 -0.60
N SER A 116 -10.23 4.07 0.07
CA SER A 116 -10.74 2.98 0.91
C SER A 116 -11.25 1.80 0.08
N GLU A 117 -11.76 2.03 -1.14
CA GLU A 117 -12.49 1.02 -1.92
C GLU A 117 -11.72 0.34 -3.08
N VAL A 118 -10.58 0.91 -3.51
CA VAL A 118 -9.67 0.24 -4.46
C VAL A 118 -9.24 -1.16 -4.00
N THR A 119 -8.92 -2.00 -4.97
CA THR A 119 -8.24 -3.29 -4.79
C THR A 119 -7.01 -3.31 -5.70
N PHE A 120 -6.31 -4.43 -5.79
CA PHE A 120 -5.06 -4.50 -6.56
C PHE A 120 -5.23 -4.03 -8.03
N PRO A 121 -6.17 -4.55 -8.85
CA PRO A 121 -6.41 -4.05 -10.21
C PRO A 121 -6.71 -2.55 -10.32
N SER A 122 -7.65 -1.99 -9.55
CA SER A 122 -7.95 -0.55 -9.64
C SER A 122 -6.81 0.33 -9.13
N PHE A 123 -6.05 -0.10 -8.10
CA PHE A 123 -4.87 0.62 -7.64
C PHE A 123 -3.76 0.64 -8.71
N VAL A 124 -3.50 -0.51 -9.36
CA VAL A 124 -2.55 -0.61 -10.48
C VAL A 124 -3.06 0.17 -11.68
N PHE A 125 -4.35 0.13 -11.99
CA PHE A 125 -4.92 0.87 -13.11
C PHE A 125 -4.90 2.39 -12.89
N LEU A 126 -5.08 2.86 -11.65
CA LEU A 126 -5.12 4.28 -11.32
C LEU A 126 -3.72 4.93 -11.25
N PHE A 127 -2.73 4.20 -10.74
CA PHE A 127 -1.40 4.76 -10.43
C PHE A 127 -0.23 4.11 -11.18
N GLY A 128 -0.45 2.97 -11.82
CA GLY A 128 0.58 2.23 -12.55
C GLY A 128 1.00 2.89 -13.87
N LYS A 129 2.18 2.51 -14.34
CA LYS A 129 2.76 2.97 -15.61
C LYS A 129 2.52 1.93 -16.70
N GLU A 130 1.85 2.33 -17.77
CA GLU A 130 1.77 1.54 -19.00
C GLU A 130 3.11 1.48 -19.72
N ILE A 131 3.40 0.35 -20.38
CA ILE A 131 4.62 0.14 -21.15
C ILE A 131 4.32 -0.50 -22.51
N CYS A 132 5.11 -0.08 -23.50
CA CYS A 132 5.08 -0.62 -24.86
C CYS A 132 6.52 -0.80 -25.32
N GLY A 133 6.99 -2.05 -25.43
CA GLY A 133 8.34 -2.35 -25.91
C GLY A 133 9.52 -2.02 -24.96
N GLU A 134 9.28 -1.52 -23.75
CA GLU A 134 10.36 -1.34 -22.77
C GLU A 134 10.94 -2.71 -22.35
N SER A 135 12.25 -2.89 -22.53
CA SER A 135 12.97 -4.00 -21.90
C SER A 135 13.01 -3.77 -20.39
N LEU A 136 12.52 -4.77 -19.64
CA LEU A 136 12.48 -4.75 -18.18
C LEU A 136 13.31 -5.91 -17.61
N PRO A 137 13.94 -5.73 -16.44
CA PRO A 137 14.36 -6.86 -15.61
C PRO A 137 13.18 -7.82 -15.38
N ARG A 138 13.47 -9.11 -15.25
CA ARG A 138 12.45 -10.17 -15.11
C ARG A 138 11.66 -10.03 -13.81
N GLU A 139 12.28 -9.42 -12.82
CA GLU A 139 11.84 -9.20 -11.45
C GLU A 139 10.90 -7.99 -11.34
N VAL A 140 10.84 -7.10 -12.34
CA VAL A 140 9.87 -6.01 -12.37
C VAL A 140 8.47 -6.57 -12.67
N PRO A 141 7.50 -6.44 -11.75
CA PRO A 141 6.15 -6.96 -11.96
C PRO A 141 5.46 -6.27 -13.15
N ARG A 142 4.82 -7.06 -14.01
CA ARG A 142 4.07 -6.58 -15.18
C ARG A 142 2.83 -7.43 -15.41
N TYR A 143 1.74 -6.77 -15.79
CA TYR A 143 0.43 -7.38 -15.96
C TYR A 143 -0.16 -7.00 -17.32
N LEU A 144 -0.85 -7.92 -17.98
CA LEU A 144 -1.56 -7.66 -19.23
C LEU A 144 -2.67 -6.63 -18.95
N LEU A 145 -2.56 -5.43 -19.53
CA LEU A 145 -3.45 -4.32 -19.19
C LEU A 145 -4.91 -4.70 -19.43
N HIS A 146 -5.25 -5.10 -20.66
CA HIS A 146 -6.64 -5.37 -21.05
C HIS A 146 -7.19 -6.73 -20.58
N ALA A 147 -6.33 -7.74 -20.37
CA ALA A 147 -6.78 -9.08 -19.99
C ALA A 147 -6.79 -9.30 -18.47
N GLN A 148 -5.81 -8.75 -17.75
CA GLN A 148 -5.67 -8.91 -16.30
C GLN A 148 -6.20 -7.68 -15.56
N ILE A 149 -5.81 -6.46 -15.92
CA ILE A 149 -6.09 -5.30 -15.06
C ILE A 149 -7.46 -4.64 -15.35
N THR A 150 -7.71 -4.21 -16.59
CA THR A 150 -8.90 -3.41 -16.95
C THR A 150 -10.23 -4.05 -16.52
N PRO A 151 -10.54 -5.35 -16.76
CA PRO A 151 -11.87 -5.89 -16.48
C PRO A 151 -12.25 -5.89 -15.00
N TYR A 152 -11.25 -6.05 -14.12
CA TYR A 152 -11.46 -6.02 -12.67
C TYR A 152 -11.35 -4.59 -12.11
N ALA A 153 -10.51 -3.74 -12.71
CA ALA A 153 -10.48 -2.32 -12.40
C ALA A 153 -11.83 -1.65 -12.72
N THR A 154 -12.48 -1.99 -13.85
CA THR A 154 -13.85 -1.53 -14.14
C THR A 154 -14.79 -1.90 -13.00
N LYS A 155 -14.87 -3.18 -12.62
CA LYS A 155 -15.73 -3.67 -11.52
C LYS A 155 -15.43 -3.03 -10.17
N ASP A 156 -14.17 -2.71 -9.90
CA ASP A 156 -13.80 -1.95 -8.71
C ASP A 156 -14.36 -0.52 -8.74
N PHE A 157 -14.31 0.14 -9.90
CA PHE A 157 -14.86 1.48 -10.07
C PHE A 157 -16.40 1.49 -10.12
N GLU A 158 -17.04 0.46 -10.68
CA GLU A 158 -18.49 0.21 -10.58
C GLU A 158 -18.89 0.17 -9.10
N HIS A 159 -18.21 -0.64 -8.28
CA HIS A 159 -18.45 -0.71 -6.84
C HIS A 159 -18.16 0.61 -6.09
N ILE A 160 -17.14 1.38 -6.51
CA ILE A 160 -16.92 2.74 -5.98
C ILE A 160 -18.13 3.64 -6.31
N GLY A 161 -18.72 3.50 -7.51
CA GLY A 161 -19.96 4.18 -7.89
C GLY A 161 -21.15 3.80 -7.00
N GLU A 162 -21.28 2.52 -6.62
CA GLU A 162 -22.28 2.05 -5.64
C GLU A 162 -22.08 2.74 -4.28
N VAL A 163 -20.84 2.74 -3.76
CA VAL A 163 -20.50 3.35 -2.45
C VAL A 163 -20.66 4.88 -2.46
N LEU A 164 -20.51 5.52 -3.63
CA LEU A 164 -20.81 6.93 -3.84
C LEU A 164 -22.32 7.21 -3.98
N ASN A 165 -23.17 6.18 -4.03
CA ASN A 165 -24.62 6.24 -4.28
C ASN A 165 -24.97 6.91 -5.63
N LEU A 166 -24.18 6.63 -6.67
CA LEU A 166 -24.46 7.12 -8.03
C LEU A 166 -25.55 6.25 -8.69
N PRO A 167 -26.46 6.84 -9.50
CA PRO A 167 -27.60 6.12 -10.07
C PRO A 167 -27.22 5.08 -11.12
N ASN A 168 -26.06 5.23 -11.78
CA ASN A 168 -25.57 4.31 -12.81
C ASN A 168 -24.11 3.87 -12.53
N PRO A 169 -23.87 2.96 -11.56
CA PRO A 169 -22.52 2.51 -11.20
C PRO A 169 -21.76 1.86 -12.37
N ASP A 170 -22.43 1.04 -13.18
CA ASP A 170 -21.89 0.38 -14.38
C ASP A 170 -21.31 1.36 -15.40
N THR A 171 -22.00 2.50 -15.59
CA THR A 171 -21.55 3.58 -16.48
C THR A 171 -20.37 4.32 -15.86
N PHE A 172 -20.44 4.61 -14.56
CA PHE A 172 -19.36 5.26 -13.82
C PHE A 172 -18.05 4.46 -13.88
N GLY A 173 -18.10 3.13 -13.75
CA GLY A 173 -16.93 2.27 -13.88
C GLY A 173 -16.22 2.44 -15.22
N LYS A 174 -16.98 2.45 -16.33
CA LYS A 174 -16.46 2.66 -17.69
C LYS A 174 -15.90 4.07 -17.88
N ASP A 175 -16.60 5.08 -17.37
CA ASP A 175 -16.19 6.48 -17.44
C ASP A 175 -14.88 6.76 -16.68
N VAL A 176 -14.66 6.10 -15.54
CA VAL A 176 -13.40 6.19 -14.80
C VAL A 176 -12.25 5.59 -15.62
N ILE A 177 -12.45 4.41 -16.23
CA ILE A 177 -11.46 3.78 -17.11
C ILE A 177 -11.10 4.70 -18.28
N GLU A 178 -12.11 5.30 -18.93
CA GLU A 178 -11.89 6.24 -20.03
C GLU A 178 -11.18 7.52 -19.57
N ALA A 179 -11.59 8.12 -18.44
CA ALA A 179 -11.00 9.34 -17.90
C ALA A 179 -9.51 9.15 -17.58
N ILE A 180 -9.14 8.02 -16.95
CA ILE A 180 -7.75 7.67 -16.67
C ILE A 180 -6.97 7.41 -17.98
N GLY A 181 -7.58 6.73 -18.96
CA GLY A 181 -6.99 6.56 -20.29
C GLY A 181 -6.69 7.89 -20.98
N ARG A 182 -7.61 8.85 -20.90
CA ARG A 182 -7.41 10.22 -21.40
C ARG A 182 -6.35 11.01 -20.61
N MET A 183 -6.23 10.81 -19.29
CA MET A 183 -5.18 11.43 -18.47
C MET A 183 -3.76 11.00 -18.90
N ARG A 184 -3.63 9.80 -19.49
CA ARG A 184 -2.35 9.24 -19.94
C ARG A 184 -1.83 9.77 -21.29
N ASN A 185 -2.45 10.81 -21.86
CA ASN A 185 -1.95 11.65 -22.96
C ASN A 185 -0.91 10.99 -23.89
N GLY A 186 -1.36 10.18 -24.84
CA GLY A 186 -0.49 9.58 -25.86
C GLY A 186 0.00 8.17 -25.57
N ALA A 187 -0.52 7.51 -24.53
CA ALA A 187 -0.38 6.06 -24.39
C ALA A 187 -0.85 5.35 -25.67
N ASN A 188 0.04 4.53 -26.24
CA ASN A 188 -0.25 3.73 -27.42
C ASN A 188 -1.50 2.87 -27.13
N LYS A 189 -2.50 2.84 -28.02
CA LYS A 189 -3.67 1.93 -27.87
C LYS A 189 -3.26 0.44 -27.85
N ASN A 190 -1.98 0.16 -28.11
CA ASN A 190 -1.32 -1.13 -28.07
C ASN A 190 -0.48 -1.37 -26.79
N SER A 191 -0.69 -0.61 -25.70
CA SER A 191 -0.08 -0.86 -24.38
C SER A 191 -0.49 -2.23 -23.82
N ALA A 192 0.23 -3.28 -24.22
CA ALA A 192 -0.08 -4.65 -23.81
C ALA A 192 0.09 -4.86 -22.30
N PHE A 193 0.98 -4.10 -21.64
CA PHE A 193 1.33 -4.30 -20.24
C PHE A 193 1.29 -3.02 -19.40
N ILE A 194 1.04 -3.20 -18.10
CA ILE A 194 1.15 -2.17 -17.07
C ILE A 194 1.99 -2.68 -15.89
N ILE A 195 2.83 -1.79 -15.37
CA ILE A 195 3.66 -2.00 -14.18
C ILE A 195 2.92 -1.37 -12.98
N PRO A 196 2.77 -2.06 -11.83
CA PRO A 196 2.22 -1.46 -10.62
C PRO A 196 3.06 -0.27 -10.16
N PRO A 197 2.46 0.74 -9.51
CA PRO A 197 3.23 1.82 -8.90
C PRO A 197 4.11 1.26 -7.77
N TYR A 198 5.27 1.87 -7.54
CA TYR A 198 6.03 1.65 -6.31
C TYR A 198 5.67 2.77 -5.32
N PRO A 199 4.78 2.56 -4.35
CA PRO A 199 4.48 3.57 -3.34
C PRO A 199 5.68 3.86 -2.43
N ALA A 200 5.78 5.11 -1.97
CA ALA A 200 6.71 5.49 -0.91
C ALA A 200 6.27 4.85 0.42
N ASN A 201 7.21 4.52 1.32
CA ASN A 201 6.92 3.95 2.63
C ASN A 201 5.90 4.82 3.40
N ASP A 202 6.04 6.15 3.36
CA ASP A 202 5.06 7.08 3.95
C ASP A 202 3.63 6.88 3.46
N LEU A 203 3.45 6.64 2.15
CA LEU A 203 2.14 6.40 1.57
C LEU A 203 1.61 5.04 2.03
N VAL A 204 2.44 4.00 2.03
CA VAL A 204 2.07 2.66 2.51
C VAL A 204 1.58 2.73 3.96
N MET A 205 2.34 3.38 4.85
CA MET A 205 1.99 3.58 6.27
C MET A 205 0.63 4.26 6.43
N ILE A 206 0.42 5.41 5.75
CA ILE A 206 -0.83 6.19 5.83
C ILE A 206 -2.03 5.38 5.30
N LEU A 207 -1.83 4.56 4.26
CA LEU A 207 -2.87 3.67 3.75
C LEU A 207 -3.17 2.52 4.73
N VAL A 208 -2.15 1.91 5.33
CA VAL A 208 -2.31 0.85 6.34
C VAL A 208 -3.04 1.36 7.57
N GLU A 209 -2.68 2.52 8.12
CA GLU A 209 -3.42 3.16 9.23
C GLU A 209 -4.89 3.39 8.85
N LYS A 210 -5.13 3.98 7.68
CA LYS A 210 -6.48 4.27 7.19
C LYS A 210 -7.34 3.02 7.00
N TRP A 211 -6.77 1.95 6.47
CA TRP A 211 -7.48 0.71 6.14
C TRP A 211 -7.68 -0.22 7.34
N SER A 212 -6.77 -0.18 8.32
CA SER A 212 -6.85 -0.98 9.54
C SER A 212 -7.59 -0.28 10.68
N GLY A 213 -7.62 1.06 10.68
CA GLY A 213 -8.09 1.90 11.79
C GLY A 213 -7.05 2.08 12.91
N VAL A 214 -5.89 1.43 12.82
CA VAL A 214 -4.79 1.55 13.78
C VAL A 214 -4.08 2.89 13.61
N LYS A 215 -3.65 3.50 14.71
CA LYS A 215 -3.01 4.82 14.73
C LYS A 215 -1.61 4.76 15.33
N GLY A 216 -0.74 5.66 14.91
CA GLY A 216 0.60 5.84 15.47
C GLY A 216 1.70 5.04 14.76
N LEU A 217 1.35 4.23 13.77
CA LEU A 217 2.28 3.52 12.90
C LEU A 217 3.14 4.52 12.10
N LYS A 218 2.52 5.54 11.48
CA LYS A 218 3.25 6.58 10.74
C LYS A 218 4.10 7.44 11.67
N ALA A 219 3.55 7.80 12.84
CA ALA A 219 4.26 8.61 13.83
C ALA A 219 5.53 7.91 14.36
N LYS A 220 5.43 6.61 14.68
CA LYS A 220 6.58 5.79 15.09
C LYS A 220 7.61 5.61 13.97
N TYR A 221 7.14 5.41 12.74
CA TYR A 221 8.03 5.37 11.58
C TYR A 221 8.82 6.68 11.39
N ASP A 222 8.21 7.84 11.63
CA ASP A 222 8.87 9.15 11.53
C ASP A 222 9.86 9.38 12.67
N GLU A 223 9.48 9.03 13.90
CA GLU A 223 10.36 9.02 15.09
C GLU A 223 11.65 8.24 14.78
N TYR A 224 11.53 7.00 14.28
CA TYR A 224 12.67 6.14 13.96
C TYR A 224 13.43 6.54 12.70
N SER A 225 12.79 7.25 11.76
CA SER A 225 13.47 7.76 10.56
C SER A 225 14.59 8.75 10.90
N THR A 226 14.43 9.52 11.99
CA THR A 226 15.46 10.43 12.53
C THR A 226 16.80 9.73 12.81
N PHE A 227 16.77 8.48 13.27
CA PHE A 227 17.96 7.73 13.71
C PHE A 227 18.67 6.95 12.59
N VAL A 228 18.24 7.09 11.34
CA VAL A 228 18.83 6.38 10.18
C VAL A 228 19.93 7.19 9.49
N HIS A 229 20.03 8.50 9.75
CA HIS A 229 21.17 9.29 9.30
C HIS A 229 22.44 8.83 10.01
N SER A 230 23.34 8.17 9.26
CA SER A 230 24.71 7.95 9.69
C SER A 230 25.42 9.30 9.77
N TYR A 231 25.50 9.89 10.96
CA TYR A 231 26.43 10.98 11.24
C TYR A 231 27.86 10.44 11.06
N PRO A 232 28.63 10.88 10.05
CA PRO A 232 29.95 10.28 9.77
C PRO A 232 30.95 10.55 10.89
N GLU A 233 30.78 11.68 11.59
CA GLU A 233 31.69 12.21 12.59
C GLU A 233 31.30 11.82 14.03
N SER A 234 30.07 11.36 14.26
CA SER A 234 29.61 10.92 15.59
C SER A 234 29.61 9.39 15.72
N TRP A 235 30.73 8.76 15.36
CA TRP A 235 31.16 7.51 16.00
C TRP A 235 31.58 7.80 17.46
N LEU A 236 30.65 8.36 18.24
CA LEU A 236 30.83 8.50 19.68
C LEU A 236 30.68 7.12 20.30
N VAL A 237 31.83 6.47 20.48
CA VAL A 237 32.05 5.23 21.25
C VAL A 237 31.85 5.52 22.75
N PHE A 238 30.72 6.11 23.09
CA PHE A 238 30.30 6.37 24.45
C PHE A 238 29.04 5.56 24.73
N PRO A 239 29.15 4.43 25.43
CA PRO A 239 28.02 3.71 25.95
C PRO A 239 27.45 4.48 27.16
N PHE A 240 26.90 5.67 26.91
CA PHE A 240 26.00 6.34 27.85
C PHE A 240 24.61 5.69 27.80
N SER A 241 24.59 4.35 27.79
CA SER A 241 23.38 3.53 27.89
C SER A 241 22.77 3.72 29.27
N SER A 242 22.07 4.83 29.45
CA SER A 242 21.50 5.19 30.73
C SER A 242 20.40 4.19 31.09
N VAL A 243 20.17 3.99 32.39
CA VAL A 243 19.02 3.19 32.86
C VAL A 243 17.69 3.79 32.35
N ILE A 244 17.69 5.07 32.00
CA ILE A 244 16.56 5.75 31.35
C ILE A 244 16.37 5.24 29.92
N GLU A 245 17.42 5.18 29.09
CA GLU A 245 17.36 4.65 27.73
C GLU A 245 16.86 3.20 27.70
N VAL A 246 17.38 2.32 28.56
CA VAL A 246 16.90 0.93 28.67
C VAL A 246 15.39 0.88 29.00
N LYS A 247 14.90 1.77 29.88
CA LYS A 247 13.48 1.88 30.23
C LYS A 247 12.63 2.45 29.10
N VAL A 248 13.14 3.46 28.37
CA VAL A 248 12.50 4.06 27.20
C VAL A 248 12.35 3.00 26.09
N PHE A 249 13.43 2.31 25.74
CA PHE A 249 13.38 1.22 24.75
C PHE A 249 12.43 0.09 25.15
N LYS A 250 12.37 -0.28 26.44
CA LYS A 250 11.39 -1.27 26.91
C LYS A 250 9.94 -0.81 26.68
N LYS A 251 9.66 0.48 26.90
CA LYS A 251 8.34 1.09 26.62
C LYS A 251 8.04 1.12 25.12
N GLU A 252 9.02 1.48 24.29
CA GLU A 252 8.88 1.49 22.83
C GLU A 252 8.64 0.09 22.24
N ILE A 253 9.37 -0.93 22.69
CA ILE A 253 9.11 -2.34 22.34
C ILE A 253 7.63 -2.66 22.60
N MET A 254 7.10 -2.28 23.76
CA MET A 254 5.70 -2.53 24.12
C MET A 254 4.71 -1.74 23.24
N GLU A 255 5.02 -0.49 22.89
CA GLU A 255 4.21 0.33 21.98
C GLU A 255 4.13 -0.30 20.58
N ILE A 256 5.27 -0.72 20.02
CA ILE A 256 5.34 -1.41 18.72
C ILE A 256 4.63 -2.76 18.78
N GLU A 257 4.83 -3.56 19.83
CA GLU A 257 4.11 -4.83 20.01
C GLU A 257 2.59 -4.64 20.08
N ASN A 258 2.11 -3.51 20.60
CA ASN A 258 0.69 -3.20 20.61
C ASN A 258 0.19 -2.81 19.21
N ILE A 259 0.92 -1.96 18.47
CA ILE A 259 0.61 -1.63 17.06
C ILE A 259 0.55 -2.92 16.21
N ILE A 260 1.52 -3.83 16.34
CA ILE A 260 1.53 -5.14 15.65
C ILE A 260 0.27 -5.95 16.01
N LYS A 261 -0.07 -6.07 17.30
CA LYS A 261 -1.24 -6.82 17.76
C LYS A 261 -2.54 -6.23 17.22
N GLU A 262 -2.66 -4.91 17.13
CA GLU A 262 -3.83 -4.24 16.57
C GLU A 262 -3.93 -4.42 15.05
N LEU A 263 -2.83 -4.23 14.32
CA LEU A 263 -2.78 -4.49 12.88
C LEU A 263 -3.08 -5.96 12.56
N TRP A 264 -2.60 -6.90 13.37
CA TRP A 264 -2.93 -8.32 13.24
C TRP A 264 -4.40 -8.61 13.52
N ARG A 265 -5.01 -7.99 14.54
CA ARG A 265 -6.47 -8.09 14.78
C ARG A 265 -7.27 -7.55 13.61
N ALA A 266 -6.88 -6.40 13.06
CA ALA A 266 -7.48 -5.85 11.84
C ALA A 266 -7.36 -6.84 10.67
N TYR A 267 -6.15 -7.35 10.42
CA TYR A 267 -5.84 -8.37 9.40
C TYR A 267 -6.67 -9.66 9.56
N LEU A 268 -6.96 -10.10 10.78
CA LEU A 268 -7.84 -11.25 11.02
C LEU A 268 -9.32 -10.92 10.78
N ASN A 269 -9.76 -9.68 10.96
CA ASN A 269 -11.13 -9.26 10.65
C ASN A 269 -11.34 -9.16 9.11
N ILE A 270 -10.34 -8.67 8.36
CA ILE A 270 -10.32 -8.69 6.87
C ILE A 270 -9.85 -10.05 6.28
N LEU A 271 -9.67 -11.08 7.12
CA LEU A 271 -9.84 -12.49 6.71
C LEU A 271 -11.26 -13.00 7.04
N LYS A 272 -11.74 -12.86 8.28
CA LYS A 272 -13.00 -13.45 8.79
C LYS A 272 -14.30 -12.93 8.17
N ALA A 273 -14.39 -11.66 7.78
CA ALA A 273 -15.61 -11.13 7.17
C ALA A 273 -15.98 -11.90 5.88
N LYS A 274 -17.18 -12.51 5.88
CA LYS A 274 -17.59 -13.49 4.86
C LYS A 274 -17.57 -12.89 3.44
N SER A 275 -17.06 -13.66 2.48
CA SER A 275 -17.20 -13.34 1.06
C SER A 275 -18.68 -13.35 0.66
N LYS A 276 -19.17 -12.24 0.11
CA LYS A 276 -20.51 -12.12 -0.49
C LYS A 276 -20.72 -13.08 -1.69
N HIS A 277 -19.64 -13.65 -2.24
CA HIS A 277 -19.70 -14.50 -3.43
C HIS A 277 -20.08 -15.96 -3.15
N SER A 278 -20.00 -16.41 -1.89
CA SER A 278 -20.32 -17.80 -1.50
C SER A 278 -21.83 -18.10 -1.54
N SER A 279 -22.69 -17.10 -1.30
CA SER A 279 -24.14 -17.27 -1.18
C SER A 279 -24.92 -17.23 -2.51
N LYS A 280 -24.29 -16.95 -3.65
CA LYS A 280 -24.94 -16.91 -4.98
C LYS A 280 -24.74 -18.16 -5.85
N LYS A 281 -24.14 -19.24 -5.31
CA LYS A 281 -24.00 -20.55 -5.99
C LYS A 281 -24.88 -21.67 -5.39
N LYS A 282 -25.90 -21.30 -4.61
CA LYS A 282 -26.94 -22.20 -4.09
C LYS A 282 -28.31 -21.50 -4.16
N ALA A 283 -28.80 -21.34 -5.39
CA ALA A 283 -30.17 -21.04 -5.76
C ALA A 283 -30.37 -21.64 -7.15
#